data_AF-A0A2E0M4U4-F1
#
_entry.id   AF-A0A2E0M4U4-F1
#
_cell.length_a   1.000
_cell.length_b   1.000
_cell.length_c   1.000
_cell.angle_alpha   90.00
_cell.angle_beta   90.00
_cell.angle_gamma   90.00
#
_symmetry.space_group_name_H-M   'P 1'
#
loop_
_entity.id
_entity.type
_entity.pdbx_description
1 polymer ?
#
loop_
_entity_poly.entity_id
_entity_poly.type
_entity_poly.pdbx_seq_one_letter_code
_entity_poly.pdbx_strand_id
1 'polypeptide(L)'
;MEDRRNTVILAAEKALIELEKVIRQNIDLVELDPEKAKTAAQAKWVAIEDSLKIIDKIEELSGKQNESKKNKTFLGVENRIK
;
A
#
# COMPACT_ATOMS: atom_id res chain seq x y z
N MET A 1 -16.28 -9.32 -17.01
CA MET A 1 -14.94 -8.82 -16.63
C MET A 1 -14.83 -8.47 -15.14
N GLU A 2 -15.89 -8.64 -14.34
CA GLU A 2 -15.93 -8.23 -12.92
C GLU A 2 -15.13 -9.16 -11.97
N ASP A 3 -14.91 -10.40 -12.40
CA ASP A 3 -14.35 -11.48 -11.59
C ASP A 3 -12.87 -11.28 -11.20
N ARG A 4 -12.07 -10.73 -12.12
CA ARG A 4 -10.62 -10.57 -11.92
C ARG A 4 -10.29 -9.47 -10.92
N ARG A 5 -11.06 -8.37 -10.93
CA ARG A 5 -10.90 -7.26 -9.98
C ARG A 5 -11.23 -7.69 -8.56
N ASN A 6 -12.36 -8.35 -8.36
CA ASN A 6 -12.78 -8.85 -7.05
C ASN A 6 -11.80 -9.91 -6.52
N THR A 7 -11.28 -10.77 -7.39
CA THR A 7 -10.23 -11.74 -7.03
C THR A 7 -8.98 -11.06 -6.48
N VAL A 8 -8.51 -9.97 -7.12
CA VAL A 8 -7.33 -9.22 -6.67
C VAL A 8 -7.58 -8.52 -5.34
N ILE A 9 -8.75 -7.91 -5.15
CA ILE A 9 -9.13 -7.25 -3.89
C ILE A 9 -9.18 -8.27 -2.75
N LEU A 10 -9.82 -9.42 -2.94
CA LEU A 10 -9.90 -10.48 -1.93
C LEU A 10 -8.53 -11.07 -1.58
N ALA A 11 -7.64 -11.23 -2.57
CA ALA A 11 -6.27 -11.68 -2.32
C ALA A 11 -5.48 -10.64 -1.51
N ALA A 12 -5.68 -9.36 -1.82
CA ALA A 12 -5.06 -8.23 -1.13
C ALA A 12 -5.53 -8.10 0.33
N GLU A 13 -6.84 -8.27 0.59
CA GLU A 13 -7.40 -8.30 1.95
C GLU A 13 -6.82 -9.46 2.78
N LYS A 14 -6.68 -10.65 2.18
CA LYS A 14 -6.05 -11.79 2.86
C LYS A 14 -4.57 -11.52 3.19
N ALA A 15 -3.85 -10.86 2.29
CA ALA A 15 -2.46 -10.49 2.53
C ALA A 15 -2.34 -9.49 3.70
N LEU A 16 -3.24 -8.51 3.79
CA LEU A 16 -3.26 -7.55 4.90
C LEU A 16 -3.52 -8.23 6.26
N ILE A 17 -4.38 -9.25 6.31
CA ILE A 17 -4.64 -10.02 7.53
C ILE A 17 -3.38 -10.76 8.00
N GLU A 18 -2.61 -11.36 7.07
CA GLU A 18 -1.36 -12.03 7.45
C GLU A 18 -0.28 -11.03 7.89
N LEU A 19 -0.19 -9.86 7.26
CA LEU A 19 0.72 -8.79 7.65
C LEU A 19 0.41 -8.25 9.05
N GLU A 20 -0.88 -8.11 9.39
CA GLU A 20 -1.31 -7.70 10.73
C GLU A 20 -0.77 -8.65 11.81
N LYS A 21 -0.75 -9.96 11.57
CA LYS A 21 -0.20 -10.94 12.52
C LYS A 21 1.28 -10.70 12.78
N VAL A 22 2.06 -10.45 11.72
CA VAL A 22 3.50 -10.17 11.83
C VAL A 22 3.75 -8.87 12.61
N ILE A 23 2.95 -7.84 12.37
CA ILE A 23 3.07 -6.55 13.06
C ILE A 23 2.74 -6.71 14.56
N ARG A 24 1.65 -7.41 14.87
CA ARG A 24 1.15 -7.62 16.24
C ARG A 24 1.95 -8.62 17.06
N GLN A 25 2.83 -9.41 16.46
CA GLN A 25 3.68 -10.34 17.21
C GLN A 25 4.50 -9.59 18.25
N ASN A 26 4.26 -9.85 19.53
CA ASN A 26 5.14 -9.37 20.59
C ASN A 26 6.46 -10.13 20.52
N ILE A 27 7.55 -9.39 20.45
CA ILE A 27 8.90 -9.94 20.50
C ILE A 27 9.43 -9.63 21.88
N ASP A 28 9.80 -10.66 22.64
CA ASP A 28 10.54 -10.47 23.87
C ASP A 28 11.98 -10.12 23.52
N LEU A 29 12.31 -8.84 23.63
CA LEU A 29 13.62 -8.30 23.29
C LEU A 29 14.69 -8.67 24.34
N VAL A 30 14.29 -9.15 25.51
CA VAL A 30 15.22 -9.49 26.61
C VAL A 30 15.93 -10.82 26.33
N GLU A 31 15.27 -11.74 25.63
CA GLU A 31 15.84 -13.05 25.26
C GLU A 31 16.41 -13.11 23.83
N LEU A 32 16.25 -12.05 23.04
CA LEU A 32 16.75 -12.01 21.67
C LEU A 32 18.17 -11.45 21.57
N ASP A 33 19.03 -12.18 20.87
CA ASP A 33 20.31 -11.67 20.38
C ASP A 33 20.11 -10.37 19.57
N PRO A 34 20.96 -9.34 19.72
CA PRO A 34 20.81 -8.04 19.05
C PRO A 34 20.62 -8.13 17.52
N GLU A 35 21.26 -9.09 16.83
CA GLU A 35 21.09 -9.24 15.39
C GLU A 35 19.70 -9.79 15.03
N LYS A 36 19.18 -10.70 15.85
CA LYS A 36 17.81 -11.22 15.69
C LYS A 36 16.78 -10.14 15.98
N ALA A 37 17.01 -9.31 17.00
CA ALA A 37 16.11 -8.19 17.33
C ALA A 37 16.05 -7.19 16.18
N LYS A 38 17.20 -6.86 15.59
CA LYS A 38 17.30 -6.00 14.40
C LYS A 38 16.56 -6.60 13.21
N THR A 39 16.77 -7.88 12.92
CA THR A 39 16.11 -8.58 11.81
C THR A 39 14.59 -8.59 11.99
N ALA A 40 14.12 -8.85 13.21
CA ALA A 40 12.69 -8.89 13.51
C ALA A 40 12.05 -7.50 13.42
N ALA A 41 12.73 -6.45 13.88
CA ALA A 41 12.28 -5.07 13.71
C ALA A 41 12.22 -4.68 12.23
N GLN A 42 13.24 -5.03 11.43
CA GLN A 42 13.25 -4.78 9.99
C GLN A 42 12.12 -5.50 9.26
N ALA A 43 11.87 -6.77 9.60
CA ALA A 43 10.76 -7.55 9.03
C ALA A 43 9.41 -6.88 9.30
N LYS A 44 9.21 -6.33 10.52
CA LYS A 44 8.00 -5.56 10.85
C LYS A 44 7.86 -4.29 10.02
N TRP A 45 8.95 -3.54 9.85
CA TRP A 45 8.95 -2.34 9.01
C TRP A 45 8.60 -2.64 7.56
N VAL A 46 9.21 -3.69 6.98
CA VAL A 46 8.91 -4.14 5.61
C VAL A 46 7.45 -4.57 5.50
N ALA A 47 6.92 -5.31 6.48
CA ALA A 47 5.52 -5.73 6.48
C ALA A 47 4.54 -4.54 6.51
N ILE A 48 4.86 -3.47 7.24
CA ILE A 48 4.07 -2.23 7.23
C ILE A 48 4.13 -1.55 5.87
N GLU A 49 5.33 -1.43 5.28
CA GLU A 49 5.51 -0.81 3.96
C GLU A 49 4.74 -1.55 2.87
N ASP A 50 4.80 -2.88 2.88
CA ASP A 50 4.07 -3.72 1.93
C ASP A 50 2.55 -3.62 2.14
N SER A 51 2.09 -3.49 3.38
CA SER A 51 0.67 -3.25 3.68
C SER A 51 0.17 -1.96 3.03
N LEU A 52 0.95 -0.88 3.10
CA LEU A 52 0.60 0.41 2.49
C LEU A 52 0.49 0.30 0.96
N LYS A 53 1.45 -0.37 0.31
CA LYS A 53 1.42 -0.59 -1.15
C LYS A 53 0.18 -1.38 -1.59
N ILE A 54 -0.25 -2.36 -0.78
CA ILE A 54 -1.45 -3.16 -1.05
C ILE A 54 -2.69 -2.29 -0.93
N ILE A 55 -2.79 -1.46 0.12
CA ILE A 55 -3.90 -0.52 0.31
C ILE A 55 -4.00 0.44 -0.88
N ASP A 56 -2.89 1.07 -1.26
CA ASP A 56 -2.83 1.98 -2.41
C ASP A 56 -3.34 1.30 -3.69
N LYS A 57 -2.96 0.03 -3.89
CA LYS A 57 -3.41 -0.74 -5.05
C LYS A 57 -4.90 -1.09 -5.01
N ILE A 58 -5.43 -1.42 -3.83
CA ILE A 58 -6.88 -1.61 -3.63
C ILE A 58 -7.62 -0.31 -3.93
N GLU A 59 -7.13 0.83 -3.47
CA GLU A 59 -7.76 2.14 -3.71
C GLU A 59 -7.76 2.53 -5.19
N GLU A 60 -6.64 2.33 -5.90
CA GLU A 60 -6.53 2.51 -7.34
C GLU A 60 -7.56 1.65 -8.08
N LEU A 61 -7.63 0.35 -7.74
CA LEU A 61 -8.59 -0.57 -8.33
C LEU A 61 -10.03 -0.27 -7.92
N SER A 62 -10.26 0.32 -6.75
CA SER A 62 -11.59 0.63 -6.23
C SER A 62 -12.24 1.83 -6.93
N GLY A 63 -11.48 2.58 -7.73
CA GLY A 63 -11.99 3.76 -8.42
C GLY A 63 -12.31 4.92 -7.48
N LYS A 64 -11.86 4.88 -6.20
CA LYS A 64 -11.99 5.98 -5.23
C LYS A 64 -11.04 7.15 -5.50
N GLN A 65 -10.63 7.35 -6.76
CA GLN A 65 -10.21 8.67 -7.23
C GLN A 65 -11.46 9.51 -7.51
N ASN A 66 -12.20 9.89 -6.45
CA ASN A 66 -13.05 11.06 -6.57
C ASN A 66 -12.13 12.28 -6.76
N GLU A 67 -12.04 12.72 -8.01
CA GLU A 67 -12.05 14.14 -8.39
C GLU A 67 -11.29 15.10 -7.45
N SER A 68 -9.96 15.02 -7.40
CA SER A 68 -9.16 16.17 -6.94
C SER A 68 -7.78 16.28 -7.62
N LYS A 69 -7.72 16.04 -8.93
CA LYS A 69 -6.83 16.84 -9.78
C LYS A 69 -7.69 17.55 -10.81
N LYS A 70 -8.34 18.61 -10.33
CA LYS A 70 -8.83 19.74 -11.13
C LYS A 70 -7.89 19.94 -12.31
N ASN A 71 -8.48 19.96 -13.51
CA ASN A 71 -7.98 20.59 -14.73
C ASN A 71 -6.51 21.03 -14.63
N LYS A 72 -5.59 20.17 -15.04
CA LYS A 72 -4.38 20.69 -15.70
C LYS A 72 -4.87 21.28 -17.02
N THR A 73 -5.35 22.52 -16.96
CA THR A 73 -5.32 23.42 -18.10
C THR A 73 -3.92 23.26 -18.70
N PHE A 74 -3.85 22.79 -19.93
CA PHE A 74 -2.65 22.89 -20.75
C PHE A 74 -2.36 24.38 -20.94
N LEU A 75 -1.64 24.96 -19.99
CA LEU A 75 -1.35 26.39 -19.92
C LEU A 75 -0.16 26.73 -20.85
N GLY A 76 -0.29 26.35 -22.13
CA GLY A 76 0.83 26.44 -23.07
C GLY A 76 0.52 26.35 -24.56
N VAL A 77 -0.74 26.27 -25.00
CA VAL A 77 -1.01 26.16 -26.45
C VAL A 77 -2.21 26.91 -27.00
N GLU A 78 -2.79 27.86 -26.27
CA GLU A 78 -3.86 28.70 -26.81
C GLU A 78 -3.44 30.17 -26.82
N ASN A 79 -3.48 30.74 -28.04
CA ASN A 79 -3.16 32.11 -28.47
C ASN A 79 -1.73 32.42 -28.93
N ARG A 80 -1.19 31.63 -29.86
CA ARG A 80 -0.50 32.22 -31.03
C ARG A 80 -1.50 32.37 -32.17
N ILE A 81 -2.33 33.41 -32.08
CA ILE A 81 -2.98 33.96 -33.27
C ILE A 81 -1.94 34.87 -33.94
N LYS A 82 -1.86 34.77 -35.27
CA LYS A 82 -0.86 35.37 -36.16
C LYS A 82 -0.58 36.85 -35.91
#